data_AF-A0A645GTQ5-F1
#
_entry.id   AF-A0A645GTQ5-F1
#
_cell.length_a   1.000
_cell.length_b   1.000
_cell.length_c   1.000
_cell.angle_alpha   90.00
_cell.angle_beta   90.00
_cell.angle_gamma   90.00
#
_symmetry.space_group_name_H-M   'P 1'
#
loop_
_entity.id
_entity.type
_entity.pdbx_description
1 polymer ?
#
loop_
_entity_poly.entity_id
_entity_poly.type
_entity_poly.pdbx_seq_one_letter_code
_entity_poly.pdbx_strand_id
1 'polypeptide(L)' 'MVNNGGGGIFDHLPQHSLPEFLEGWRTPQHIDFEHAAKTFGLTYHHVDTPDNLSRRLGSALADGGPQLIELKLA' A
#
# COMPACT_ATOMS: atom_id res chain seq x y z
N MET A 1 -0.56 2.74 -4.49
CA MET A 1 -0.55 1.48 -3.73
C MET A 1 -1.19 1.71 -2.38
N VAL A 2 -2.11 0.83 -1.97
CA VAL A 2 -2.62 0.80 -0.59
C VAL A 2 -1.87 -0.31 0.13
N ASN A 3 -1.08 0.05 1.14
CA ASN A 3 -0.32 -0.88 1.95
C ASN A 3 -1.01 -1.07 3.31
N ASN A 4 -1.73 -2.18 3.42
CA ASN A 4 -2.37 -2.67 4.65
C ASN A 4 -1.59 -3.85 5.26
N GLY A 5 -0.33 -4.03 4.83
CA GLY A 5 0.59 -5.02 5.37
C GLY A 5 0.29 -6.47 4.99
N GLY A 6 -0.58 -6.77 4.01
CA GLY A 6 -0.88 -8.15 3.59
C GLY A 6 -2.24 -8.31 2.91
N GLY A 7 -2.80 -9.52 2.97
CA GLY A 7 -4.12 -9.84 2.40
C GLY A 7 -5.30 -9.29 3.21
N GLY A 8 -5.45 -7.97 3.35
CA GLY A 8 -6.50 -7.37 4.20
C GLY A 8 -7.94 -7.78 3.87
N ILE A 9 -8.20 -8.25 2.64
CA ILE A 9 -9.51 -8.79 2.26
C ILE A 9 -9.95 -9.99 3.10
N PHE A 10 -9.00 -10.79 3.62
CA PHE A 10 -9.30 -12.01 4.36
C PHE A 10 -9.90 -11.75 5.75
N ASP A 11 -9.80 -10.53 6.28
CA ASP A 11 -10.46 -10.16 7.55
C ASP A 11 -11.99 -10.20 7.45
N HIS A 12 -12.52 -10.09 6.24
CA HIS A 12 -13.95 -10.13 5.98
C HIS A 12 -14.50 -11.54 5.77
N LEU A 13 -13.63 -12.57 5.81
CA LEU A 13 -14.02 -13.95 5.58
C LEU A 13 -14.04 -14.75 6.90
N PRO A 14 -14.84 -15.83 6.99
CA PRO A 14 -14.95 -16.62 8.23
C PRO A 14 -13.64 -17.20 8.76
N GLN A 15 -12.63 -17.35 7.91
CA GLN A 15 -11.31 -17.88 8.26
C GLN A 15 -10.50 -16.94 9.17
N HIS A 16 -10.96 -15.69 9.38
CA HIS A 16 -10.28 -14.70 10.23
C HIS A 16 -10.08 -15.15 11.68
N SER A 17 -10.85 -16.13 12.16
CA SER A 17 -10.74 -16.68 13.51
C SER A 17 -9.82 -17.91 13.61
N LEU A 18 -9.21 -18.36 12.51
CA LEU A 18 -8.31 -19.52 12.53
C LEU A 18 -6.99 -19.18 13.23
N PRO A 19 -6.40 -20.10 14.02
CA PRO A 19 -5.10 -19.89 14.65
C PRO A 19 -3.98 -19.51 13.66
N GLU A 20 -4.00 -20.11 12.47
CA GLU A 20 -3.04 -19.89 11.40
C GLU A 20 -3.37 -18.69 10.50
N PHE A 21 -4.40 -17.90 10.83
CA PHE A 21 -4.90 -16.84 9.96
C PHE A 21 -3.81 -15.84 9.54
N LEU A 22 -2.95 -15.44 10.48
CA LEU A 22 -1.90 -14.47 10.19
C LEU A 22 -0.90 -15.00 9.14
N GLU A 23 -0.44 -16.24 9.30
CA GLU A 23 0.60 -16.83 8.47
C GLU A 23 0.07 -17.39 7.16
N GLY A 24 -1.12 -17.99 7.17
CA GLY A 24 -1.70 -18.67 6.02
C GLY A 24 -2.56 -17.78 5.12
N TRP A 25 -3.10 -16.68 5.65
CA TRP A 25 -4.08 -15.85 4.95
C TRP A 25 -3.63 -14.39 4.85
N ARG A 26 -3.44 -13.71 5.99
CA ARG A 26 -2.96 -12.31 5.97
C ARG A 26 -1.56 -12.19 5.37
N THR A 27 -0.71 -13.19 5.58
CA THR A 27 0.63 -13.33 4.98
C THR A 27 1.43 -12.01 4.98
N PRO A 28 1.66 -11.38 6.14
CA PRO A 28 2.16 -10.02 6.17
C PRO A 28 3.55 -9.88 5.55
N GLN A 29 3.71 -8.90 4.67
CA GLN A 29 4.94 -8.65 3.93
C GLN A 29 5.53 -7.29 4.32
N HIS A 30 6.84 -7.26 4.56
CA HIS A 30 7.58 -6.04 4.82
C HIS A 30 8.39 -5.67 3.58
N ILE A 31 7.73 -4.99 2.63
CA ILE A 31 8.33 -4.54 1.39
C ILE A 31 8.59 -3.04 1.49
N ASP A 32 9.77 -2.62 1.07
CA ASP A 32 10.11 -1.21 0.88
C ASP A 32 9.73 -0.78 -0.54
N PHE A 33 8.61 -0.06 -0.66
CA PHE A 33 8.11 0.42 -1.94
C PHE A 33 8.87 1.63 -2.48
N GLU A 34 9.61 2.35 -1.65
CA GLU A 34 10.51 3.40 -2.12
C GLU A 34 11.65 2.79 -2.95
N HIS A 35 12.26 1.72 -2.43
CA HIS A 35 13.29 0.99 -3.16
C HIS A 35 12.73 0.35 -4.44
N ALA A 36 11.53 -0.24 -4.39
CA ALA A 36 10.88 -0.80 -5.57
C ALA A 36 10.62 0.27 -6.65
N ALA A 37 10.12 1.46 -6.25
CA ALA A 37 9.93 2.58 -7.16
C ALA A 37 11.25 3.01 -7.82
N LYS A 38 12.32 3.15 -7.02
CA LYS A 38 13.66 3.53 -7.49
C LYS A 38 14.22 2.55 -8.52
N THR A 39 13.99 1.24 -8.38
CA THR A 39 14.43 0.22 -9.36
C THR A 39 13.88 0.47 -10.75
N PHE A 40 12.66 1.02 -10.86
CA PHE A 40 12.01 1.32 -12.13
C PHE A 40 12.07 2.81 -12.53
N GLY A 41 12.84 3.63 -11.80
CA GLY A 41 12.96 5.07 -12.07
C GLY A 41 11.66 5.85 -11.80
N LEU A 42 10.80 5.36 -10.90
CA LEU A 42 9.54 6.01 -10.54
C LEU A 42 9.75 7.01 -9.40
N THR A 43 9.08 8.17 -9.48
CA THR A 43 8.97 9.08 -8.34
C THR A 43 8.12 8.42 -7.26
N TYR A 44 8.62 8.41 -6.01
CA TYR A 44 7.93 7.82 -4.87
C TYR A 44 7.34 8.89 -3.94
N HIS A 45 6.12 8.65 -3.46
CA HIS A 45 5.48 9.46 -2.43
C HIS A 45 4.85 8.57 -1.38
N HIS A 46 5.12 8.88 -0.12
CA HIS A 46 4.45 8.28 1.03
C HIS A 46 3.35 9.19 1.55
N VAL A 47 2.17 8.63 1.83
CA VAL A 47 1.05 9.31 2.49
C VAL A 47 0.45 8.39 3.55
N ASP A 48 -0.08 9.00 4.61
CA ASP A 48 -0.58 8.35 5.82
C ASP A 48 -2.10 8.54 6.03
N THR A 49 -2.74 9.34 5.18
CA THR A 49 -4.18 9.63 5.26
C THR A 49 -4.86 9.65 3.89
N PRO A 50 -6.16 9.30 3.81
CA PRO A 50 -6.95 9.43 2.59
C PRO A 50 -6.97 10.86 2.01
N ASP A 51 -6.93 11.87 2.87
CA ASP A 51 -6.89 13.27 2.45
C ASP A 51 -5.55 13.63 1.79
N ASN A 52 -4.43 13.18 2.38
CA ASN A 52 -3.11 13.33 1.79
C ASN A 52 -3.01 12.58 0.46
N LEU A 53 -3.60 11.39 0.36
CA LEU A 53 -3.68 10.63 -0.88
C LEU A 53 -4.44 11.42 -1.96
N SER A 54 -5.61 11.96 -1.62
CA SER A 54 -6.44 12.72 -2.55
C SER A 54 -5.70 13.95 -3.09
N ARG A 55 -5.02 14.70 -2.21
CA ARG A 55 -4.17 15.84 -2.60
C ARG A 55 -3.01 15.41 -3.49
N ARG A 56 -2.24 14.38 -3.08
CA ARG A 56 -1.08 13.92 -3.85
C ARG A 56 -1.47 13.36 -5.21
N LEU A 57 -2.61 12.68 -5.31
CA LEU A 57 -3.14 12.18 -6.58
C LEU A 57 -3.45 13.35 -7.54
N GLY A 58 -4.07 14.42 -7.03
CA GLY A 58 -4.31 15.63 -7.82
C GLY A 58 -3.01 16.25 -8.35
N SER A 59 -1.99 16.38 -7.50
CA SER A 59 -0.66 16.87 -7.93
C SER A 59 0.01 15.94 -8.94
N ALA A 60 -0.02 14.63 -8.72
CA ALA A 60 0.63 13.66 -9.61
C ALA A 60 0.04 13.68 -11.03
N LEU A 61 -1.28 13.86 -11.16
CA LEU A 61 -1.93 14.01 -12.46
C LEU A 61 -1.49 15.29 -13.19
N ALA A 62 -1.22 16.38 -12.45
CA ALA A 62 -0.74 17.63 -13.02
C ALA A 62 0.76 17.58 -13.37
N ASP A 63 1.58 16.94 -12.52
CA ASP A 63 3.02 16.75 -12.72
C ASP A 63 3.30 15.86 -13.96
N GLY A 64 2.41 14.90 -14.23
CA GLY A 64 2.57 13.92 -15.28
C GLY A 64 3.65 12.88 -14.96
N GLY A 65 3.82 11.93 -15.89
CA GLY A 65 4.76 10.82 -15.75
C GLY A 65 4.32 9.76 -14.72
N PRO A 66 5.02 8.62 -14.69
CA PRO A 66 4.68 7.52 -13.80
C PRO A 66 5.20 7.80 -12.38
N GLN A 67 4.33 7.63 -11.38
CA GLN A 67 4.65 7.85 -9.97
C GLN A 67 4.06 6.72 -9.12
N LEU A 68 4.76 6.33 -8.06
CA LEU A 68 4.25 5.42 -7.04
C LEU A 68 3.87 6.22 -5.79
N ILE A 69 2.56 6.32 -5.52
CA ILE A 69 2.04 6.89 -4.27
C ILE A 69 1.65 5.73 -3.36
N GLU A 70 2.32 5.56 -2.22
CA GLU A 70 1.98 4.58 -1.20
C GLU A 70 1.14 5.23 -0.10
N LEU A 71 -0.10 4.75 0.09
CA LEU A 71 -0.88 4.99 1.30
C LEU A 71 -0.62 3.85 2.28
N LYS A 72 0.04 4.14 3.39
CA LYS A 72 0.24 3.15 4.47
C LYS A 72 -0.82 3.37 5.54
N LEU A 73 -1.69 2.37 5.71
CA LEU A 73 -2.70 2.38 6.76
C LEU A 73 -2.02 1.97 8.06
N ALA A 74 -2.15 2.81 9.09
CA ALA A 74 -1.66 2.54 10.43
C ALA A 74 -2.41 1.37 11.08
#